data_AF-A0AAV2SUY9-F1
#
_entry.id   AF-A0AAV2SUY9-F1
#
_cell.length_a   1.000
_cell.length_b   1.000
_cell.length_c   1.000
_cell.angle_alpha   90.00
_cell.angle_beta   90.00
_cell.angle_gamma   90.00
#
_symmetry.space_group_name_H-M   'P 1'
#
loop_
_entity.id
_entity.type
_entity.pdbx_description
1 polymer ?
#
loop_
_entity_poly.entity_id
_entity_poly.type
_entity_poly.pdbx_seq_one_letter_code
_entity_poly.pdbx_strand_id
1 'polypeptide(L)'
;EKMASGSKSSDTNRIRWFVKWSETSSFMTGACIECHKIPSVDVHIKSCSRCHFVWYCGKECQRKNWSYHKEFCKVTSSLAADLRGPGSYILDQAKEVVEKGTEFRDYLIFLRLIVIKLLKRNPDILETKILTSPKVCEICKDANPAVLMPCKICYMVFYCSEKHANQDSVKHMMFCQEYFLSLQCYQLVSTEGMPLPGAMPFRIPTVSEYKPMKGTMKDYIKSSFDPAIDACLSEYVSYPLSLIYALEHTGLKGGTKKVSEVKELTILMCDAFNCVYGTMWYCSTWEYMLHILPKLRKLNVILVESKERYSHKIDDDKSILS
;
A
#
# COMPACT_ATOMS: atom_id res chain seq x y z
N GLU A 1 -5.51 -15.68 42.18
CA GLU A 1 -6.15 -16.97 41.82
C GLU A 1 -6.61 -16.88 40.37
N LYS A 2 -6.01 -17.70 39.48
CA LYS A 2 -6.66 -18.80 38.73
C LYS A 2 -7.90 -18.34 37.92
N MET A 3 -8.06 -18.60 36.62
CA MET A 3 -7.39 -19.53 35.71
C MET A 3 -7.76 -19.17 34.27
N ALA A 4 -6.80 -19.41 33.37
CA ALA A 4 -7.02 -19.56 31.94
C ALA A 4 -7.74 -20.89 31.62
N SER A 5 -8.53 -20.88 30.55
CA SER A 5 -8.84 -22.03 29.68
C SER A 5 -8.97 -21.46 28.26
N GLY A 6 -8.17 -21.77 27.25
CA GLY A 6 -7.35 -22.94 27.02
C GLY A 6 -7.99 -23.80 25.92
N SER A 7 -7.79 -23.44 24.65
CA SER A 7 -7.70 -24.43 23.57
C SER A 7 -6.37 -24.21 22.85
N LYS A 8 -5.37 -24.99 23.28
CA LYS A 8 -4.08 -25.13 22.61
C LYS A 8 -4.29 -25.96 21.35
N SER A 9 -4.02 -25.39 20.17
CA SER A 9 -3.42 -26.19 19.10
C SER A 9 -1.92 -25.92 19.12
N SER A 10 -1.17 -27.01 19.26
CA SER A 10 0.28 -27.03 19.31
C SER A 10 0.86 -26.76 17.91
N ASP A 11 1.49 -25.60 17.73
CA ASP A 11 2.41 -25.36 16.61
C ASP A 11 3.66 -24.65 17.13
N THR A 12 4.56 -25.43 17.73
CA THR A 12 5.83 -24.97 18.31
C THR A 12 6.96 -24.86 17.28
N ASN A 13 6.67 -24.53 16.01
CA ASN A 13 7.70 -24.38 14.96
C ASN A 13 7.62 -23.07 14.15
N ARG A 14 6.75 -22.11 14.52
CA ARG A 14 6.80 -20.78 13.91
C ARG A 14 7.88 -19.93 14.59
N ILE A 15 9.12 -20.02 14.08
CA ILE A 15 10.03 -18.87 14.07
C ILE A 15 9.16 -17.66 13.71
N ARG A 16 9.18 -16.57 14.48
CA ARG A 16 8.30 -15.41 14.20
C ARG A 16 8.77 -14.74 12.90
N TRP A 17 8.21 -15.18 11.77
CA TRP A 17 8.52 -14.71 10.41
C TRP A 17 7.95 -13.32 10.10
N PHE A 18 7.13 -12.76 10.99
CA PHE A 18 6.42 -11.52 10.77
C PHE A 18 6.61 -10.55 11.94
N VAL A 19 6.82 -9.28 11.61
CA VAL A 19 6.73 -8.18 12.60
C VAL A 19 5.35 -7.58 12.51
N LYS A 20 4.75 -7.32 13.68
CA LYS A 20 3.51 -6.55 13.77
C LYS A 20 3.72 -5.20 13.10
N TRP A 21 3.09 -5.03 11.94
CA TRP A 21 3.03 -3.76 11.25
C TRP A 21 2.02 -2.88 11.98
N SER A 22 2.51 -2.01 12.87
CA SER A 22 1.65 -1.07 13.59
C SER A 22 1.52 0.22 12.79
N GLU A 23 0.84 0.17 11.65
CA GLU A 23 0.17 1.37 11.16
C GLU A 23 -1.23 1.05 10.62
N THR A 24 -2.18 1.59 11.37
CA THR A 24 -3.62 1.70 11.21
C THR A 24 -4.04 2.56 10.00
N SER A 25 -3.29 2.52 8.89
CA SER A 25 -3.40 3.51 7.82
C SER A 25 -3.52 2.91 6.40
N SER A 26 -3.61 1.60 6.25
CA SER A 26 -3.70 0.96 4.94
C SER A 26 -5.16 0.64 4.56
N PHE A 27 -5.63 1.28 3.49
CA PHE A 27 -6.91 1.01 2.84
C PHE A 27 -6.63 0.43 1.47
N MET A 28 -7.34 -0.63 1.09
CA MET A 28 -7.34 -1.10 -0.28
C MET A 28 -8.75 -1.39 -0.76
N THR A 29 -9.06 -0.85 -1.94
CA THR A 29 -10.32 -1.07 -2.62
C THR A 29 -10.54 -2.56 -2.85
N GLY A 30 -11.69 -3.07 -2.41
CA GLY A 30 -12.05 -4.48 -2.56
C GLY A 30 -11.77 -5.36 -1.33
N ALA A 31 -11.00 -4.90 -0.35
CA ALA A 31 -10.80 -5.62 0.92
C ALA A 31 -11.78 -5.20 2.02
N CYS A 32 -11.99 -6.07 3.01
CA CYS A 32 -12.70 -5.69 4.21
C CYS A 32 -11.89 -4.67 5.02
N ILE A 33 -12.47 -3.51 5.32
CA ILE A 33 -11.79 -2.44 6.07
C ILE A 33 -11.44 -2.82 7.52
N GLU A 34 -12.14 -3.82 8.09
CA GLU A 34 -12.01 -4.20 9.50
C GLU A 34 -11.10 -5.41 9.73
N CYS A 35 -11.17 -6.42 8.84
CA CYS A 35 -10.40 -7.65 8.99
C CYS A 35 -9.43 -7.91 7.83
N HIS A 36 -9.39 -7.01 6.85
CA HIS A 36 -8.46 -7.01 5.71
C HIS A 36 -8.55 -8.23 4.77
N LYS A 37 -9.50 -9.14 5.01
CA LYS A 37 -9.80 -10.24 4.08
C LYS A 37 -10.25 -9.70 2.73
N ILE A 38 -9.73 -10.31 1.68
CA ILE A 38 -10.02 -9.98 0.28
C ILE A 38 -11.10 -10.94 -0.25
N PRO A 39 -11.73 -10.64 -1.39
CA PRO A 39 -12.73 -11.51 -1.99
C PRO A 39 -12.13 -12.86 -2.36
N SER A 40 -12.86 -13.94 -2.04
CA SER A 40 -12.52 -15.31 -2.41
C SER A 40 -13.81 -16.12 -2.59
N VAL A 41 -13.70 -17.40 -2.93
CA VAL A 41 -14.86 -18.31 -3.02
C VAL A 41 -15.69 -18.29 -1.73
N ASP A 42 -15.02 -18.22 -0.57
CA ASP A 42 -15.68 -18.23 0.74
C ASP A 42 -15.94 -16.82 1.31
N VAL A 43 -15.25 -15.80 0.79
CA VAL A 43 -15.30 -14.43 1.33
C VAL A 43 -16.01 -13.50 0.35
N HIS A 44 -17.23 -13.13 0.72
CA HIS A 44 -18.04 -12.18 -0.03
C HIS A 44 -17.94 -10.80 0.61
N ILE A 45 -17.51 -9.80 -0.17
CA ILE A 45 -17.30 -8.43 0.30
C ILE A 45 -18.45 -7.53 -0.17
N LYS A 46 -19.12 -6.83 0.75
CA LYS A 46 -20.21 -5.89 0.45
C LYS A 46 -19.86 -4.48 0.94
N SER A 47 -20.22 -3.46 0.17
CA SER A 47 -20.08 -2.07 0.62
C SER A 47 -21.10 -1.68 1.68
N CYS A 48 -20.75 -0.69 2.49
CA CYS A 48 -21.72 0.05 3.30
C CYS A 48 -22.86 0.57 2.40
N SER A 49 -24.11 0.24 2.72
CA SER A 49 -25.28 0.61 1.91
C SER A 49 -25.69 2.07 2.03
N ARG A 50 -24.98 2.87 2.84
CA ARG A 50 -25.26 4.30 3.03
C ARG A 50 -24.28 5.16 2.26
N CYS A 51 -22.98 4.97 2.50
CA CYS A 51 -21.96 5.79 1.89
C CYS A 51 -21.26 5.13 0.69
N HIS A 52 -21.44 3.82 0.47
CA HIS A 52 -20.83 3.03 -0.61
C HIS A 52 -19.29 3.00 -0.70
N PHE A 53 -18.58 3.73 0.18
CA PHE A 53 -17.13 3.91 0.17
C PHE A 53 -16.31 2.76 0.76
N VAL A 54 -16.80 2.11 1.82
CA VAL A 54 -16.04 1.08 2.57
C VAL A 54 -16.70 -0.28 2.45
N TRP A 55 -15.93 -1.36 2.65
CA TRP A 55 -16.44 -2.72 2.53
C TRP A 55 -16.24 -3.60 3.76
N TYR A 56 -17.13 -4.57 3.87
CA TYR A 56 -17.14 -5.55 4.95
C TYR A 56 -17.38 -6.95 4.39
N CYS A 57 -16.72 -7.96 4.96
CA CYS A 57 -17.04 -9.36 4.69
C CYS A 57 -18.35 -9.82 5.36
N GLY A 58 -18.91 -9.02 6.28
CA GLY A 58 -20.13 -9.34 6.99
C GLY A 58 -20.55 -8.28 8.01
N LYS A 59 -21.74 -8.46 8.59
CA LYS A 59 -22.32 -7.53 9.57
C LYS A 59 -21.49 -7.40 10.84
N GLU A 60 -20.73 -8.43 11.21
CA GLU A 60 -19.85 -8.40 12.38
C GLU A 60 -18.72 -7.38 12.22
N CYS A 61 -17.99 -7.46 11.11
CA CYS A 61 -16.95 -6.49 10.76
C CYS A 61 -17.53 -5.07 10.61
N GLN A 62 -18.74 -4.94 10.05
CA GLN A 62 -19.42 -3.64 9.96
C GLN A 62 -19.73 -3.05 11.34
N ARG A 63 -20.24 -3.86 12.28
CA ARG A 63 -20.55 -3.42 13.65
C ARG A 63 -19.28 -3.03 14.41
N LYS A 64 -18.21 -3.80 14.25
CA LYS A 64 -16.92 -3.52 14.90
C LYS A 64 -16.31 -2.19 14.44
N ASN A 65 -16.37 -1.90 13.14
CA ASN A 65 -15.89 -0.63 12.58
C ASN A 65 -16.85 0.55 12.80
N TRP A 66 -18.07 0.35 13.33
CA TRP A 66 -19.10 1.39 13.31
C TRP A 66 -18.73 2.61 14.13
N SER A 67 -18.09 2.44 15.29
CA SER A 67 -17.67 3.57 16.14
C SER A 67 -16.74 4.53 15.40
N TYR A 68 -15.82 4.00 14.59
CA TYR A 68 -14.91 4.76 13.73
C TYR A 68 -15.63 5.32 12.49
N HIS A 69 -16.31 4.45 11.73
CA HIS A 69 -16.89 4.81 10.42
C HIS A 69 -18.08 5.78 10.49
N LYS A 70 -18.83 5.79 11.60
CA LYS A 70 -20.15 6.44 11.73
C LYS A 70 -20.14 7.91 11.34
N GLU A 71 -19.14 8.68 11.77
CA GLU A 71 -19.08 10.12 11.50
C GLU A 71 -18.88 10.39 10.01
N PHE A 72 -17.83 9.79 9.42
CA PHE A 72 -17.56 9.87 7.99
C PHE A 72 -18.75 9.42 7.13
N CYS A 73 -19.36 8.29 7.51
CA CYS A 73 -20.53 7.76 6.84
C CYS A 73 -21.69 8.76 6.83
N LYS A 74 -21.96 9.40 7.97
CA LYS A 74 -23.05 10.38 8.10
C LYS A 74 -22.79 11.58 7.20
N VAL A 75 -21.61 12.20 7.30
CA VAL A 75 -21.26 13.38 6.50
C VAL A 75 -21.40 13.10 5.01
N THR A 76 -20.82 11.99 4.54
CA THR A 76 -20.86 11.65 3.10
C THR A 76 -22.28 11.31 2.62
N SER A 77 -23.07 10.58 3.42
CA SER A 77 -24.46 10.26 3.06
C SER A 77 -25.40 11.46 3.14
N SER A 78 -25.21 12.37 4.10
CA SER A 78 -26.01 13.59 4.24
C SER A 78 -25.71 14.56 3.11
N LEU A 79 -24.44 14.77 2.77
CA LEU A 79 -24.06 15.59 1.63
C LEU A 79 -24.67 15.05 0.32
N ALA A 80 -24.63 13.74 0.10
CA ALA A 80 -25.28 13.14 -1.05
C ALA A 80 -26.79 13.46 -1.04
N ALA A 81 -27.46 13.27 0.10
CA ALA A 81 -28.88 13.52 0.26
C ALA A 81 -29.26 14.99 0.04
N ASP A 82 -28.46 15.93 0.53
CA ASP A 82 -28.69 17.37 0.36
C ASP A 82 -28.56 17.79 -1.11
N LEU A 83 -27.62 17.18 -1.85
CA LEU A 83 -27.38 17.49 -3.26
C LEU A 83 -28.40 16.86 -4.21
N ARG A 84 -28.93 15.68 -3.88
CA ARG A 84 -29.66 14.82 -4.85
C ARG A 84 -30.91 14.13 -4.31
N GLY A 85 -31.21 14.29 -3.02
CA GLY A 85 -32.34 13.65 -2.36
C GLY A 85 -31.99 12.35 -1.63
N PRO A 86 -32.90 11.83 -0.79
CA PRO A 86 -32.62 10.68 0.07
C PRO A 86 -32.18 9.42 -0.68
N GLY A 87 -31.14 8.75 -0.19
CA GLY A 87 -30.64 7.48 -0.74
C GLY A 87 -29.65 7.62 -1.91
N SER A 88 -29.28 8.84 -2.28
CA SER A 88 -28.24 9.11 -3.27
C SER A 88 -26.84 8.81 -2.74
N TYR A 89 -25.89 8.72 -3.67
CA TYR A 89 -24.46 8.58 -3.42
C TYR A 89 -23.70 9.82 -3.89
N ILE A 90 -22.65 10.20 -3.15
CA ILE A 90 -21.91 11.45 -3.36
C ILE A 90 -21.26 11.54 -4.76
N LEU A 91 -21.03 10.40 -5.42
CA LEU A 91 -20.45 10.33 -6.76
C LEU A 91 -21.48 10.12 -7.87
N ASP A 92 -22.78 10.22 -7.59
CA ASP A 92 -23.85 10.01 -8.58
C ASP A 92 -23.83 11.03 -9.75
N GLN A 93 -22.94 12.04 -9.76
CA GLN A 93 -22.74 12.94 -10.92
C GLN A 93 -21.40 12.73 -11.62
N ALA A 94 -20.59 11.77 -11.17
CA ALA A 94 -19.23 11.60 -11.65
C ALA A 94 -19.19 11.43 -13.18
N LYS A 95 -20.13 10.67 -13.74
CA LYS A 95 -20.26 10.46 -15.18
C LYS A 95 -20.58 11.76 -15.91
N GLU A 96 -21.63 12.47 -15.49
CA GLU A 96 -22.09 13.69 -16.14
C GLU A 96 -21.06 14.82 -16.05
N VAL A 97 -20.32 14.89 -14.94
CA VAL A 97 -19.24 15.86 -14.74
C VAL A 97 -18.08 15.61 -15.71
N VAL A 98 -17.69 14.35 -15.89
CA VAL A 98 -16.63 13.97 -16.82
C VAL A 98 -17.09 14.14 -18.28
N GLU A 99 -18.33 13.80 -18.61
CA GLU A 99 -18.92 14.02 -19.95
C GLU A 99 -18.96 15.52 -20.32
N LYS A 100 -19.07 16.42 -19.34
CA LYS A 100 -18.99 17.87 -19.53
C LYS A 100 -17.56 18.42 -19.61
N GLY A 101 -16.54 17.57 -19.57
CA GLY A 101 -15.13 17.93 -19.76
C GLY A 101 -14.37 18.27 -18.48
N THR A 102 -14.92 17.98 -17.29
CA THR A 102 -14.14 18.11 -16.04
C THR A 102 -13.32 16.85 -15.79
N GLU A 103 -12.04 17.00 -15.50
CA GLU A 103 -11.18 15.88 -15.11
C GLU A 103 -11.70 15.21 -13.84
N PHE A 104 -11.79 13.87 -13.84
CA PHE A 104 -12.34 13.13 -12.70
C PHE A 104 -11.54 13.38 -11.41
N ARG A 105 -10.23 13.59 -11.53
CA ARG A 105 -9.35 13.91 -10.39
C ARG A 105 -9.75 15.24 -9.73
N ASP A 106 -10.06 16.25 -10.52
CA ASP A 106 -10.44 17.57 -10.00
C ASP A 106 -11.80 17.51 -9.30
N TYR A 107 -12.73 16.72 -9.84
CA TYR A 107 -14.00 16.43 -9.19
C TYR A 107 -13.80 15.77 -7.81
N LEU A 108 -12.91 14.78 -7.70
CA LEU A 108 -12.59 14.15 -6.41
C LEU A 108 -11.91 15.10 -5.43
N ILE A 109 -11.02 15.98 -5.90
CA ILE A 109 -10.40 17.01 -5.06
C ILE A 109 -11.46 17.94 -4.49
N PHE A 110 -12.38 18.43 -5.33
CA PHE A 110 -13.46 19.30 -4.89
C PHE A 110 -14.38 18.62 -3.86
N LEU A 111 -14.81 17.39 -4.12
CA LEU A 111 -15.61 16.63 -3.17
C LEU A 111 -14.88 16.41 -1.84
N ARG A 112 -13.59 16.08 -1.90
CA ARG A 112 -12.75 15.91 -0.71
C ARG A 112 -12.71 17.18 0.13
N LEU A 113 -12.54 18.36 -0.50
CA LEU A 113 -12.53 19.64 0.20
C LEU A 113 -13.87 19.91 0.91
N ILE A 114 -15.00 19.59 0.26
CA ILE A 114 -16.32 19.71 0.89
C ILE A 114 -16.44 18.77 2.09
N VAL A 115 -16.08 17.49 1.92
CA VAL A 115 -16.16 16.49 3.01
C VAL A 115 -15.30 16.91 4.20
N ILE A 116 -14.08 17.41 3.96
CA ILE A 116 -13.20 17.94 5.02
C ILE A 116 -13.88 19.09 5.78
N LYS A 117 -14.46 20.05 5.04
CA LYS A 117 -15.15 21.19 5.65
C LYS A 117 -16.35 20.75 6.50
N LEU A 118 -17.11 19.76 6.04
CA LEU A 118 -18.29 19.25 6.74
C LEU A 118 -17.96 18.33 7.93
N LEU A 119 -16.83 17.61 7.88
CA LEU A 119 -16.34 16.81 9.02
C LEU A 119 -15.95 17.68 10.22
N LYS A 120 -15.65 18.98 10.02
CA LYS A 120 -15.19 19.91 11.08
C LYS A 120 -13.94 19.42 11.84
N ARG A 121 -13.19 18.50 11.24
CA ARG A 121 -11.89 18.01 11.68
C ARG A 121 -11.09 17.57 10.48
N ASN A 122 -9.79 17.39 10.66
CA ASN A 122 -8.98 16.77 9.62
C ASN A 122 -9.38 15.29 9.47
N PRO A 123 -9.56 14.80 8.23
CA PRO A 123 -9.69 13.38 7.99
C PRO A 123 -8.37 12.70 8.32
N ASP A 124 -8.44 11.50 8.86
CA ASP A 124 -7.24 10.70 9.02
C ASP A 124 -6.73 10.14 7.67
N ILE A 125 -5.66 9.36 7.73
CA ILE A 125 -5.03 8.76 6.54
C ILE A 125 -6.00 7.78 5.85
N LEU A 126 -6.79 7.04 6.61
CA LEU A 126 -7.73 6.04 6.10
C LEU A 126 -8.92 6.71 5.41
N GLU A 127 -9.55 7.71 6.03
CA GLU A 127 -10.61 8.53 5.44
C GLU A 127 -10.13 9.26 4.18
N THR A 128 -8.89 9.77 4.21
CA THR A 128 -8.26 10.37 3.03
C THR A 128 -8.15 9.36 1.89
N LYS A 129 -7.64 8.15 2.15
CA LYS A 129 -7.50 7.09 1.14
C LYS A 129 -8.85 6.66 0.58
N ILE A 130 -9.87 6.54 1.44
CA ILE A 130 -11.24 6.21 1.05
C ILE A 130 -11.78 7.20 0.01
N LEU A 131 -11.61 8.51 0.23
CA LEU A 131 -12.10 9.54 -0.70
C LEU A 131 -11.36 9.53 -2.05
N THR A 132 -10.09 9.12 -2.05
CA THR A 132 -9.25 9.07 -3.26
C THR A 132 -9.33 7.75 -4.01
N SER A 133 -10.04 6.75 -3.49
CA SER A 133 -10.16 5.43 -4.12
C SER A 133 -11.64 5.00 -4.27
N PRO A 134 -12.44 5.80 -5.00
CA PRO A 134 -13.88 5.57 -5.12
C PRO A 134 -14.23 4.40 -6.04
N LYS A 135 -15.46 3.90 -5.87
CA LYS A 135 -16.09 2.95 -6.79
C LYS A 135 -16.79 3.68 -7.93
N VAL A 136 -16.19 3.63 -9.09
CA VAL A 136 -16.76 4.13 -10.33
C VAL A 136 -16.40 3.23 -11.49
N CYS A 137 -17.16 3.26 -12.58
CA CYS A 137 -16.81 2.58 -13.80
C CYS A 137 -15.50 3.13 -14.35
N GLU A 138 -14.53 2.28 -14.69
CA GLU A 138 -13.22 2.75 -15.15
C GLU A 138 -13.29 3.59 -16.43
N ILE A 139 -14.28 3.33 -17.30
CA ILE A 139 -14.46 4.07 -18.55
C ILE A 139 -15.24 5.37 -18.35
N CYS A 140 -16.50 5.30 -17.90
CA CYS A 140 -17.41 6.46 -17.90
C CYS A 140 -17.55 7.13 -16.53
N LYS A 141 -16.90 6.60 -15.49
CA LYS A 141 -17.01 7.06 -14.11
C LYS A 141 -18.42 7.00 -13.50
N ASP A 142 -19.35 6.24 -14.10
CA ASP A 142 -20.65 5.93 -13.48
C ASP A 142 -20.44 5.29 -12.10
N ALA A 143 -21.11 5.84 -11.10
CA ALA A 143 -20.92 5.48 -9.70
C ALA A 143 -22.07 4.63 -9.14
N ASN A 144 -23.09 4.30 -9.95
CA ASN A 144 -24.31 3.64 -9.49
C ASN A 144 -23.99 2.25 -8.89
N PRO A 145 -24.16 2.06 -7.57
CA PRO A 145 -23.80 0.81 -6.90
C PRO A 145 -24.63 -0.40 -7.35
N ALA A 146 -25.80 -0.18 -7.95
CA ALA A 146 -26.70 -1.24 -8.40
C ALA A 146 -26.21 -1.94 -9.69
N VAL A 147 -25.38 -1.26 -10.49
CA VAL A 147 -24.92 -1.77 -11.80
C VAL A 147 -23.41 -2.01 -11.84
N LEU A 148 -22.65 -1.47 -10.88
CA LEU A 148 -21.20 -1.65 -10.85
C LEU A 148 -20.81 -3.09 -10.54
N MET A 149 -20.09 -3.69 -11.47
CA MET A 149 -19.52 -5.03 -11.37
C MET A 149 -18.00 -4.94 -11.24
N PRO A 150 -17.40 -5.59 -10.22
CA PRO A 150 -15.95 -5.68 -10.14
C PRO A 150 -15.39 -6.61 -11.22
N CYS A 151 -14.15 -6.38 -11.63
CA CYS A 151 -13.36 -7.40 -12.31
C CYS A 151 -13.26 -8.65 -11.42
N LYS A 152 -13.59 -9.82 -11.99
CA LYS A 152 -13.62 -11.11 -11.27
C LYS A 152 -12.24 -11.68 -10.92
N ILE A 153 -11.18 -11.04 -11.39
CA ILE A 153 -9.78 -11.42 -11.10
C ILE A 153 -9.23 -10.51 -10.00
N CYS A 154 -9.10 -9.21 -10.26
CA CYS A 154 -8.42 -8.30 -9.33
C CYS A 154 -9.33 -7.68 -8.27
N TYR A 155 -10.65 -7.63 -8.49
CA TYR A 155 -11.64 -6.98 -7.61
C TYR A 155 -11.42 -5.48 -7.32
N MET A 156 -10.42 -4.83 -7.93
CA MET A 156 -10.11 -3.42 -7.71
C MET A 156 -10.67 -2.48 -8.77
N VAL A 157 -10.93 -2.98 -9.98
CA VAL A 157 -11.48 -2.21 -11.10
C VAL A 157 -12.95 -2.57 -11.29
N PHE A 158 -13.78 -1.57 -11.56
CA PHE A 158 -15.24 -1.73 -11.67
C PHE A 158 -15.73 -1.26 -13.04
N TYR A 159 -16.80 -1.89 -13.53
CA TYR A 159 -17.45 -1.53 -14.79
C TYR A 159 -18.96 -1.50 -14.59
N CYS A 160 -19.65 -0.55 -15.23
CA CYS A 160 -21.12 -0.48 -15.21
C CYS A 160 -21.77 -1.42 -16.25
N SER A 161 -20.99 -2.01 -17.15
CA SER A 161 -21.47 -2.93 -18.20
C SER A 161 -20.34 -3.78 -18.76
N GLU A 162 -20.68 -4.91 -19.40
CA GLU A 162 -19.72 -5.73 -20.16
C GLU A 162 -19.09 -4.94 -21.32
N LYS A 163 -19.83 -4.03 -21.94
CA LYS A 163 -19.30 -3.14 -22.99
C LYS A 163 -18.09 -2.34 -22.48
N HIS A 164 -18.20 -1.71 -21.31
CA HIS A 164 -17.09 -0.93 -20.73
C HIS A 164 -15.95 -1.82 -20.23
N ALA A 165 -16.25 -3.02 -19.73
CA ALA A 165 -15.22 -4.01 -19.39
C ALA A 165 -14.41 -4.41 -20.64
N ASN A 166 -15.07 -4.66 -21.77
CA ASN A 166 -14.42 -5.01 -23.03
C ASN A 166 -13.60 -3.85 -23.61
N GLN A 167 -14.06 -2.60 -23.46
CA GLN A 167 -13.32 -1.42 -23.89
C GLN A 167 -11.99 -1.23 -23.14
N ASP A 168 -11.97 -1.52 -21.83
CA ASP A 168 -10.77 -1.43 -21.01
C ASP A 168 -9.89 -2.69 -21.07
N SER A 169 -10.41 -3.80 -21.62
CA SER A 169 -9.83 -5.15 -21.49
C SER A 169 -8.32 -5.21 -21.77
N VAL A 170 -7.85 -4.60 -22.86
CA VAL A 170 -6.43 -4.60 -23.24
C VAL A 170 -5.58 -3.87 -22.20
N LYS A 171 -5.97 -2.64 -21.84
CA LYS A 171 -5.24 -1.82 -20.86
C LYS A 171 -5.29 -2.45 -19.47
N HIS A 172 -6.46 -2.95 -19.06
CA HIS A 172 -6.67 -3.58 -17.78
C HIS A 172 -5.87 -4.88 -17.65
N MET A 173 -5.88 -5.73 -18.68
CA MET A 173 -5.21 -7.04 -18.65
C MET A 173 -3.70 -6.93 -18.42
N MET A 174 -3.08 -5.81 -18.82
CA MET A 174 -1.66 -5.53 -18.55
C MET A 174 -1.33 -5.39 -17.05
N PHE A 175 -2.29 -5.02 -16.21
CA PHE A 175 -2.09 -4.73 -14.79
C PHE A 175 -3.00 -5.53 -13.85
N CYS A 176 -3.89 -6.37 -14.41
CA CYS A 176 -4.93 -7.06 -13.66
C CYS A 176 -4.32 -7.99 -12.58
N GLN A 177 -3.27 -8.71 -12.94
CA GLN A 177 -2.59 -9.62 -12.01
C GLN A 177 -1.83 -8.86 -10.93
N GLU A 178 -1.24 -7.72 -11.27
CA GLU A 178 -0.51 -6.83 -10.38
C GLU A 178 -1.45 -6.18 -9.35
N TYR A 179 -2.67 -5.83 -9.77
CA TYR A 179 -3.72 -5.39 -8.85
C TYR A 179 -4.16 -6.49 -7.90
N PHE A 180 -4.33 -7.72 -8.39
CA PHE A 180 -4.63 -8.85 -7.52
C PHE A 180 -3.49 -9.13 -6.53
N LEU A 181 -2.24 -9.12 -7.01
CA LEU A 181 -1.05 -9.28 -6.18
C LEU A 181 -0.96 -8.18 -5.11
N SER A 182 -1.25 -6.93 -5.46
CA SER A 182 -1.30 -5.81 -4.51
C SER A 182 -2.32 -6.07 -3.40
N LEU A 183 -3.47 -6.64 -3.74
CA LEU A 183 -4.52 -7.02 -2.80
C LEU A 183 -4.09 -8.17 -1.89
N GLN A 184 -3.35 -9.15 -2.42
CA GLN A 184 -2.76 -10.23 -1.63
C GLN A 184 -1.67 -9.71 -0.67
N CYS A 185 -0.78 -8.84 -1.13
CA CYS A 185 0.23 -8.18 -0.30
C CYS A 185 -0.44 -7.39 0.83
N TYR A 186 -1.49 -6.62 0.51
CA TYR A 186 -2.25 -5.89 1.50
C TYR A 186 -2.83 -6.80 2.59
N GLN A 187 -3.46 -7.91 2.21
CA GLN A 187 -4.00 -8.86 3.18
C GLN A 187 -2.89 -9.46 4.05
N LEU A 188 -1.81 -9.94 3.44
CA LEU A 188 -0.68 -10.55 4.15
C LEU A 188 -0.13 -9.60 5.21
N VAL A 189 0.22 -8.39 4.80
CA VAL A 189 0.80 -7.38 5.70
C VAL A 189 -0.16 -6.96 6.81
N SER A 190 -1.45 -6.85 6.49
CA SER A 190 -2.45 -6.38 7.46
C SER A 190 -2.90 -7.46 8.46
N THR A 191 -2.79 -8.75 8.09
CA THR A 191 -3.26 -9.87 8.93
C THR A 191 -2.13 -10.59 9.66
N GLU A 192 -1.02 -10.86 8.97
CA GLU A 192 0.13 -11.57 9.52
C GLU A 192 1.25 -10.62 9.94
N GLY A 193 1.32 -9.44 9.31
CA GLY A 193 2.42 -8.48 9.47
C GLY A 193 3.36 -8.49 8.27
N MET A 194 4.39 -7.63 8.31
CA MET A 194 5.41 -7.65 7.26
C MET A 194 6.30 -8.90 7.39
N PRO A 195 6.58 -9.62 6.29
CA PRO A 195 7.60 -10.66 6.28
C PRO A 195 8.96 -10.08 6.71
N LEU A 196 9.60 -10.66 7.71
CA LEU A 196 10.87 -10.16 8.26
C LEU A 196 12.07 -10.40 7.35
N PRO A 197 12.94 -9.39 7.14
CA PRO A 197 14.28 -9.57 6.61
C PRO A 197 15.19 -10.42 7.52
N GLY A 198 15.03 -10.39 8.84
CA GLY A 198 15.90 -11.15 9.77
C GLY A 198 15.81 -12.68 9.64
N ALA A 199 14.80 -13.19 8.93
CA ALA A 199 14.67 -14.60 8.57
C ALA A 199 14.93 -14.86 7.07
N MET A 200 15.27 -13.82 6.30
CA MET A 200 15.78 -13.93 4.93
C MET A 200 17.11 -14.67 4.77
N PRO A 201 18.01 -14.81 5.76
CA PRO A 201 19.25 -15.57 5.56
C PRO A 201 19.03 -17.01 5.05
N PHE A 202 17.85 -17.61 5.26
CA PHE A 202 17.48 -18.92 4.70
C PHE A 202 17.02 -18.89 3.22
N ARG A 203 16.87 -17.69 2.66
CA ARG A 203 16.34 -17.40 1.32
C ARG A 203 17.25 -16.53 0.45
N ILE A 204 18.31 -15.94 1.01
CA ILE A 204 19.34 -15.24 0.26
C ILE A 204 20.39 -16.26 -0.22
N PRO A 205 20.66 -16.36 -1.53
CA PRO A 205 21.76 -17.19 -2.01
C PRO A 205 23.07 -16.62 -1.49
N THR A 206 23.74 -17.33 -0.57
CA THR A 206 25.14 -17.03 -0.26
C THR A 206 25.99 -17.63 -1.38
N VAL A 207 26.82 -16.80 -2.01
CA VAL A 207 27.64 -17.23 -3.15
C VAL A 207 29.11 -17.34 -2.75
N SER A 208 29.81 -18.33 -3.28
CA SER A 208 31.27 -18.46 -3.10
C SER A 208 32.05 -17.49 -3.99
N GLU A 209 31.45 -17.09 -5.11
CA GLU A 209 32.02 -16.18 -6.09
C GLU A 209 30.94 -15.20 -6.56
N TYR A 210 31.32 -13.93 -6.66
CA TYR A 210 30.44 -12.91 -7.24
C TYR A 210 30.41 -13.02 -8.76
N LYS A 211 29.22 -13.11 -9.34
CA LYS A 211 28.99 -13.03 -10.79
C LYS A 211 28.29 -11.72 -11.12
N PRO A 212 28.67 -11.05 -12.23
CA PRO A 212 28.00 -9.82 -12.63
C PRO A 212 26.49 -10.00 -12.78
N MET A 213 25.71 -9.01 -12.34
CA MET A 213 24.26 -9.10 -12.32
C MET A 213 23.70 -9.24 -13.74
N LYS A 214 22.92 -10.29 -13.95
CA LYS A 214 22.17 -10.60 -15.17
C LYS A 214 20.78 -11.14 -14.82
N GLY A 215 19.86 -11.12 -15.77
CA GLY A 215 18.53 -11.73 -15.60
C GLY A 215 17.53 -10.80 -14.92
N THR A 216 16.65 -11.39 -14.10
CA THR A 216 15.49 -10.74 -13.49
C THR A 216 15.53 -10.84 -11.96
N MET A 217 14.68 -10.08 -11.28
CA MET A 217 14.58 -10.10 -9.81
C MET A 217 14.36 -11.51 -9.22
N LYS A 218 13.70 -12.41 -9.96
CA LYS A 218 13.46 -13.80 -9.54
C LYS A 218 14.75 -14.62 -9.41
N ASP A 219 15.81 -14.25 -10.11
CA ASP A 219 17.10 -14.93 -10.03
C ASP A 219 17.86 -14.61 -8.72
N TYR A 220 17.45 -13.53 -8.05
CA TYR A 220 18.09 -12.99 -6.84
C TYR A 220 17.27 -13.26 -5.56
N ILE A 221 16.10 -13.89 -5.69
CA ILE A 221 15.23 -14.21 -4.55
C ILE A 221 14.89 -15.69 -4.62
N LYS A 222 15.15 -16.43 -3.54
CA LYS A 222 14.67 -17.81 -3.44
C LYS A 222 13.17 -17.79 -3.19
N SER A 223 12.38 -18.15 -4.20
CA SER A 223 10.92 -18.18 -4.13
C SER A 223 10.42 -18.93 -2.89
N SER A 224 9.39 -18.34 -2.29
CA SER A 224 8.58 -18.92 -1.22
C SER A 224 7.41 -19.74 -1.74
N PHE A 225 7.15 -19.70 -3.06
CA PHE A 225 5.93 -20.18 -3.74
C PHE A 225 4.65 -19.43 -3.35
N ASP A 226 4.75 -18.36 -2.56
CA ASP A 226 3.68 -17.40 -2.28
C ASP A 226 4.00 -16.09 -3.00
N PRO A 227 3.17 -15.66 -3.98
CA PRO A 227 3.42 -14.44 -4.74
C PRO A 227 3.50 -13.17 -3.88
N ALA A 228 2.70 -13.06 -2.82
CA ALA A 228 2.70 -11.87 -1.96
C ALA A 228 3.96 -11.81 -1.10
N ILE A 229 4.40 -12.96 -0.57
CA ILE A 229 5.69 -13.04 0.13
C ILE A 229 6.83 -12.71 -0.84
N ASP A 230 6.85 -13.31 -2.03
CA ASP A 230 7.90 -13.07 -3.03
C ASP A 230 7.94 -11.59 -3.47
N ALA A 231 6.78 -10.93 -3.61
CA ALA A 231 6.68 -9.51 -3.89
C ALA A 231 7.26 -8.65 -2.75
N CYS A 232 6.88 -8.92 -1.50
CA CYS A 232 7.47 -8.22 -0.34
C CYS A 232 8.98 -8.42 -0.25
N LEU A 233 9.47 -9.64 -0.48
CA LEU A 233 10.91 -9.93 -0.53
C LEU A 233 11.60 -9.14 -1.64
N SER A 234 10.98 -9.03 -2.81
CA SER A 234 11.54 -8.29 -3.94
C SER A 234 11.71 -6.81 -3.69
N GLU A 235 10.77 -6.21 -2.97
CA GLU A 235 10.87 -4.81 -2.53
C GLU A 235 12.10 -4.64 -1.62
N TYR A 236 12.29 -5.53 -0.66
CA TYR A 236 13.40 -5.42 0.29
C TYR A 236 14.79 -5.54 -0.35
N VAL A 237 14.96 -6.47 -1.30
CA VAL A 237 16.26 -6.68 -1.96
C VAL A 237 16.48 -5.74 -3.15
N SER A 238 15.46 -5.00 -3.58
CA SER A 238 15.59 -4.05 -4.69
C SER A 238 16.68 -3.00 -4.44
N TYR A 239 16.71 -2.39 -3.25
CA TYR A 239 17.70 -1.37 -2.88
C TYR A 239 19.15 -1.86 -2.95
N PRO A 240 19.55 -2.95 -2.26
CA PRO A 240 20.92 -3.46 -2.35
C PRO A 240 21.27 -3.94 -3.76
N LEU A 241 20.35 -4.60 -4.48
CA LEU A 241 20.60 -5.05 -5.85
C LEU A 241 20.79 -3.87 -6.81
N SER A 242 19.95 -2.83 -6.73
CA SER A 242 20.10 -1.63 -7.54
C SER A 242 21.42 -0.92 -7.28
N LEU A 243 21.86 -0.84 -6.02
CA LEU A 243 23.17 -0.26 -5.69
C LEU A 243 24.31 -1.13 -6.24
N ILE A 244 24.25 -2.45 -6.06
CA ILE A 244 25.25 -3.37 -6.64
C ILE A 244 25.34 -3.16 -8.15
N TYR A 245 24.21 -3.18 -8.86
CA TYR A 245 24.15 -2.94 -10.29
C TYR A 245 24.81 -1.61 -10.69
N ALA A 246 24.49 -0.52 -9.99
CA ALA A 246 25.11 0.78 -10.26
C ALA A 246 26.64 0.73 -10.05
N LEU A 247 27.10 0.10 -8.98
CA LEU A 247 28.52 -0.04 -8.65
C LEU A 247 29.28 -0.96 -9.63
N GLU A 248 28.61 -1.91 -10.28
CA GLU A 248 29.22 -2.70 -11.37
C GLU A 248 29.56 -1.84 -12.59
N HIS A 249 28.68 -0.92 -12.94
CA HIS A 249 28.80 -0.10 -14.14
C HIS A 249 29.68 1.13 -13.94
N THR A 250 29.70 1.67 -12.72
CA THR A 250 30.46 2.88 -12.38
C THR A 250 31.80 2.56 -11.72
N GLY A 251 31.92 1.40 -11.07
CA GLY A 251 33.04 1.07 -10.20
C GLY A 251 33.11 1.97 -8.96
N LEU A 252 34.01 1.65 -8.05
CA LEU A 252 34.32 2.46 -6.87
C LEU A 252 35.65 3.19 -7.08
N LYS A 253 35.85 4.29 -6.33
CA LYS A 253 37.05 5.14 -6.41
C LYS A 253 37.32 5.62 -7.85
N GLY A 254 36.31 6.24 -8.46
CA GLY A 254 36.40 6.74 -9.85
C GLY A 254 36.60 5.62 -10.88
N GLY A 255 35.98 4.46 -10.68
CA GLY A 255 36.07 3.31 -11.61
C GLY A 255 37.28 2.40 -11.41
N THR A 256 38.22 2.75 -10.51
CA THR A 256 39.46 1.99 -10.33
C THR A 256 39.29 0.68 -9.56
N LYS A 257 38.19 0.50 -8.84
CA LYS A 257 37.93 -0.69 -8.02
C LYS A 257 36.58 -1.33 -8.37
N LYS A 258 36.59 -2.64 -8.60
CA LYS A 258 35.36 -3.41 -8.86
C LYS A 258 34.59 -3.66 -7.56
N VAL A 259 33.26 -3.69 -7.64
CA VAL A 259 32.39 -3.98 -6.49
C VAL A 259 32.70 -5.34 -5.85
N SER A 260 33.06 -6.34 -6.66
CA SER A 260 33.43 -7.70 -6.23
C SER A 260 34.73 -7.77 -5.41
N GLU A 261 35.52 -6.70 -5.38
CA GLU A 261 36.82 -6.61 -4.69
C GLU A 261 36.74 -5.78 -3.39
N VAL A 262 35.56 -5.24 -3.08
CA VAL A 262 35.35 -4.40 -1.91
C VAL A 262 35.35 -5.26 -0.65
N LYS A 263 36.17 -4.86 0.34
CA LYS A 263 36.24 -5.49 1.67
C LYS A 263 35.43 -4.73 2.72
N GLU A 264 35.33 -3.42 2.54
CA GLU A 264 34.54 -2.53 3.39
C GLU A 264 33.81 -1.54 2.48
N LEU A 265 32.51 -1.39 2.71
CA LEU A 265 31.64 -0.48 1.98
C LEU A 265 30.91 0.41 2.98
N THR A 266 30.90 1.71 2.72
CA THR A 266 30.07 2.67 3.45
C THR A 266 29.01 3.21 2.49
N ILE A 267 27.75 3.08 2.88
CA ILE A 267 26.59 3.57 2.14
C ILE A 267 26.05 4.76 2.91
N LEU A 268 25.99 5.91 2.25
CA LEU A 268 25.32 7.10 2.76
C LEU A 268 23.90 7.11 2.19
N MET A 269 22.90 6.95 3.06
CA MET A 269 21.50 6.97 2.68
C MET A 269 20.89 8.30 3.13
N CYS A 270 20.46 9.13 2.17
CA CYS A 270 19.73 10.35 2.46
C CYS A 270 18.22 10.05 2.47
N ASP A 271 17.56 10.25 3.61
CA ASP A 271 16.10 10.14 3.68
C ASP A 271 15.47 11.46 3.22
N ALA A 272 14.88 11.47 2.03
CA ALA A 272 14.23 12.65 1.46
C ALA A 272 12.88 12.99 2.14
N PHE A 273 12.31 12.10 2.94
CA PHE A 273 10.93 12.22 3.44
C PHE A 273 10.78 12.12 4.97
N ASN A 274 11.88 12.09 5.73
CA ASN A 274 11.84 11.92 7.18
C ASN A 274 11.01 10.69 7.63
N CYS A 275 11.03 9.62 6.84
CA CYS A 275 10.44 8.33 7.18
C CYS A 275 11.44 7.46 7.96
N VAL A 276 12.14 8.06 8.93
CA VAL A 276 13.26 7.42 9.67
C VAL A 276 12.88 6.05 10.20
N TYR A 277 11.65 5.89 10.70
CA TYR A 277 11.14 4.61 11.19
C TYR A 277 10.94 3.57 10.09
N GLY A 278 10.51 3.95 8.88
CA GLY A 278 10.43 3.07 7.72
C GLY A 278 11.80 2.71 7.19
N THR A 279 12.68 3.70 7.01
CA THR A 279 14.03 3.57 6.47
C THR A 279 14.94 2.68 7.35
N MET A 280 14.78 2.74 8.68
CA MET A 280 15.55 1.92 9.61
C MET A 280 15.25 0.41 9.49
N TRP A 281 14.05 0.01 9.04
CA TRP A 281 13.76 -1.41 8.76
C TRP A 281 14.53 -1.91 7.53
N TYR A 282 14.70 -1.05 6.52
CA TYR A 282 15.52 -1.36 5.36
C TYR A 282 17.02 -1.47 5.69
N CYS A 283 17.50 -0.95 6.82
CA CYS A 283 18.90 -1.14 7.22
C CYS A 283 19.29 -2.63 7.27
N SER A 284 18.38 -3.49 7.72
CA SER A 284 18.59 -4.94 7.76
C SER A 284 18.63 -5.59 6.38
N THR A 285 18.01 -4.99 5.35
CA THR A 285 18.00 -5.57 4.00
C THR A 285 19.34 -5.38 3.29
N TRP A 286 20.15 -4.39 3.70
CA TRP A 286 21.50 -4.20 3.18
C TRP A 286 22.45 -5.34 3.56
N GLU A 287 22.14 -6.13 4.59
CA GLU A 287 22.85 -7.38 4.91
C GLU A 287 22.91 -8.32 3.70
N TYR A 288 21.95 -8.24 2.78
CA TYR A 288 21.95 -8.94 1.50
C TYR A 288 23.28 -8.80 0.75
N MET A 289 23.92 -7.63 0.79
CA MET A 289 25.20 -7.38 0.13
C MET A 289 26.33 -8.26 0.70
N LEU A 290 26.30 -8.60 2.00
CA LEU A 290 27.30 -9.46 2.63
C LEU A 290 27.20 -10.92 2.14
N HIS A 291 26.01 -11.37 1.74
CA HIS A 291 25.79 -12.71 1.20
C HIS A 291 26.19 -12.83 -0.28
N ILE A 292 26.04 -11.74 -1.03
CA ILE A 292 26.27 -11.73 -2.49
C ILE A 292 27.68 -11.28 -2.85
N LEU A 293 28.34 -10.45 -2.04
CA LEU A 293 29.72 -9.99 -2.25
C LEU A 293 30.68 -10.74 -1.32
N PRO A 294 31.33 -11.85 -1.74
CA PRO A 294 32.04 -12.75 -0.81
C PRO A 294 33.28 -12.14 -0.15
N LYS A 295 33.81 -11.06 -0.73
CA LYS A 295 34.96 -10.33 -0.19
C LYS A 295 34.55 -9.22 0.79
N LEU A 296 33.28 -8.82 0.82
CA LEU A 296 32.78 -7.77 1.71
C LEU A 296 32.70 -8.33 3.14
N ARG A 297 33.42 -7.69 4.06
CA ARG A 297 33.49 -8.08 5.48
C ARG A 297 32.86 -7.06 6.41
N LYS A 298 32.74 -5.82 5.95
CA LYS A 298 32.18 -4.72 6.74
C LYS A 298 31.30 -3.85 5.86
N LEU A 299 30.08 -3.62 6.32
CA LEU A 299 29.11 -2.77 5.67
C LEU A 299 28.65 -1.72 6.68
N ASN A 300 28.93 -0.45 6.40
CA ASN A 300 28.48 0.66 7.22
C ASN A 300 27.32 1.35 6.48
N VAL A 301 26.11 1.30 7.03
CA VAL A 301 24.97 2.03 6.49
C VAL A 301 24.74 3.25 7.38
N ILE A 302 24.96 4.44 6.81
CA ILE A 302 24.82 5.72 7.50
C ILE A 302 23.54 6.38 6.99
N LEU A 303 22.55 6.49 7.87
CA LEU A 303 21.34 7.26 7.61
C LEU A 303 21.61 8.74 7.87
N VAL A 304 21.37 9.57 6.88
CA VAL A 304 21.45 11.03 6.97
C VAL A 304 20.04 11.59 6.98
N GLU A 305 19.66 12.17 8.13
CA GLU A 305 18.42 12.91 8.28
C GLU A 305 18.60 14.35 7.77
N SER A 306 17.66 14.83 6.97
CA SER A 306 17.59 16.26 6.67
C SER A 306 16.96 16.98 7.85
N LYS A 307 17.70 17.94 8.45
CA LYS A 307 17.19 18.75 9.58
C LYS A 307 16.15 19.80 9.17
N GLU A 308 15.83 19.92 7.88
CA GLU A 308 14.89 20.91 7.37
C GLU A 308 13.45 20.44 7.57
N ARG A 309 12.94 20.64 8.79
CA ARG A 309 11.51 20.88 8.96
C ARG A 309 11.18 22.16 8.20
N TYR A 310 10.06 22.14 7.49
CA TYR A 310 9.25 23.32 7.20
C TYR A 310 9.07 24.15 8.49
N SER A 311 9.98 25.09 8.75
CA SER A 311 9.80 26.13 9.75
C SER A 311 9.02 27.27 9.12
N HIS A 312 7.75 27.04 8.78
CA HIS A 312 6.82 28.14 8.78
C HIS A 312 6.50 28.43 10.25
N LYS A 313 7.27 29.35 10.84
CA LYS A 313 6.70 30.20 11.87
C LYS A 313 5.55 30.94 11.18
N ILE A 314 4.32 30.54 11.47
CA ILE A 314 3.22 31.49 11.37
C ILE A 314 3.46 32.41 12.56
N ASP A 315 4.16 33.52 12.31
CA ASP A 315 4.01 34.67 13.20
C ASP A 315 2.55 35.09 13.06
N ASP A 316 1.81 34.99 14.16
CA ASP A 316 0.51 35.64 14.33
C ASP A 316 0.74 37.15 14.29
N ASP A 317 1.01 37.71 13.11
CA ASP A 317 0.93 39.16 12.93
C ASP A 317 -0.53 39.52 12.68
N LYS A 318 -1.24 39.72 13.79
CA LYS A 318 -2.49 40.47 13.85
C LYS A 318 -2.23 41.91 13.42
N SER A 319 -2.11 42.17 12.13
CA SER A 319 -2.55 43.43 11.54
C SER A 319 -2.51 43.30 10.03
N ILE A 320 -3.66 43.49 9.39
CA ILE A 320 -3.91 44.15 8.11
C ILE A 320 -5.35 43.74 7.74
N LEU A 321 -6.28 44.35 8.46
CA LEU A 321 -7.60 44.71 7.95
C LEU A 321 -7.84 46.14 8.45
N SER A 322 -7.38 47.08 7.64
CA SER A 322 -7.86 48.46 7.55
C SER A 322 -8.08 48.75 6.08
#